data_AF-E9CV20-F1
#
_entry.id   AF-E9CV20-F1
#
_cell.length_a   1.000
_cell.length_b   1.000
_cell.length_c   1.000
_cell.angle_alpha   90.00
_cell.angle_beta   90.00
_cell.angle_gamma   90.00
#
_symmetry.space_group_name_H-M   'P 1'
#
loop_
_entity.id
_entity.type
_entity.pdbx_description
1 polymer ?
#
loop_
_entity_poly.entity_id
_entity_poly.type
_entity_poly.pdbx_seq_one_letter_code
_entity_poly.pdbx_strand_id
1 'polypeptide(L)'
;MTHTRPVFSAAQALRSAFLPRIQTHARRPVTGSLNVYKLKRLNHSERQPLQHRFGARAQQIPWPKIPTTPSLKAPRDEAIRHQRVHLVEEDGSIGPAIPLRQVLGRFDRTEYSLVELISPSENYGSICKIMSKRTLREQEYARSRTSKPKPAKQIELNWAIDPNDLENRLNQMESFIAKGKKVELILTSKARKRKATEPEAQKTLAAVKEKIQEIGAIQSKKMQGRLLGHVQFFLEGKK
;
A
#
# COMPACT_ATOMS: atom_id res chain seq x y z
N MET A 1 -74.89 22.57 -14.26
CA MET A 1 -74.18 23.82 -13.90
C MET A 1 -72.77 23.43 -13.47
N THR A 2 -71.82 23.57 -14.39
CA THR A 2 -70.45 23.08 -14.25
C THR A 2 -69.54 24.20 -13.71
N HIS A 3 -68.87 23.96 -12.59
CA HIS A 3 -67.90 24.87 -12.00
C HIS A 3 -66.53 24.73 -12.69
N THR A 4 -66.06 25.81 -13.31
CA THR A 4 -64.70 25.97 -13.83
C THR A 4 -63.87 26.82 -12.86
N ARG A 5 -62.72 26.30 -12.42
CA ARG A 5 -61.70 27.05 -11.66
C ARG A 5 -60.71 27.69 -12.64
N PRO A 6 -60.28 28.95 -12.45
CA PRO A 6 -59.20 29.54 -13.23
C PRO A 6 -57.82 29.17 -12.67
N VAL A 7 -56.87 28.97 -13.59
CA VAL A 7 -55.46 28.67 -13.35
C VAL A 7 -54.69 30.00 -13.35
N PHE A 8 -54.03 30.36 -12.25
CA PHE A 8 -53.09 31.48 -12.21
C PHE A 8 -51.67 30.98 -12.54
N SER A 9 -51.12 31.45 -13.66
CA SER A 9 -49.74 31.18 -14.09
C SER A 9 -48.79 32.17 -13.42
N ALA A 10 -48.03 31.69 -12.43
CA ALA A 10 -47.02 32.48 -11.70
C ALA A 10 -45.68 32.64 -12.46
N ALA A 11 -45.71 32.60 -13.80
CA ALA A 11 -44.49 32.61 -14.62
C ALA A 11 -44.04 34.02 -15.08
N GLN A 12 -44.66 35.10 -14.57
CA GLN A 12 -44.44 36.46 -15.07
C GLN A 12 -43.88 37.45 -14.04
N ALA A 13 -43.09 36.96 -13.08
CA ALA A 13 -42.26 37.82 -12.24
C ALA A 13 -40.86 37.22 -12.13
N LEU A 14 -39.82 38.06 -12.16
CA LEU A 14 -38.38 37.75 -12.16
C LEU A 14 -37.70 37.72 -13.54
N ARG A 15 -37.78 38.82 -14.29
CA ARG A 15 -36.84 39.10 -15.39
C ARG A 15 -36.37 40.54 -15.38
N SER A 16 -35.76 40.98 -14.28
CA SER A 16 -35.04 42.26 -14.23
C SER A 16 -34.10 42.34 -13.03
N ALA A 17 -32.92 41.74 -13.13
CA ALA A 17 -31.74 42.21 -12.40
C ALA A 17 -30.47 41.62 -13.04
N PHE A 18 -29.55 42.51 -13.43
CA PHE A 18 -28.15 42.24 -13.79
C PHE A 18 -27.84 41.60 -15.16
N LEU A 19 -27.97 42.39 -16.23
CA LEU A 19 -27.00 42.34 -17.34
C LEU A 19 -26.47 43.76 -17.57
N PRO A 20 -25.14 44.01 -17.55
CA PRO A 20 -24.59 45.32 -17.83
C PRO A 20 -24.78 45.70 -19.30
N ARG A 21 -25.09 46.98 -19.50
CA ARG A 21 -25.27 47.67 -20.78
C ARG A 21 -23.95 47.69 -21.55
N ILE A 22 -23.87 46.99 -22.68
CA ILE A 22 -22.73 47.04 -23.60
C ILE A 22 -22.66 48.45 -24.21
N GLN A 23 -21.61 49.20 -23.91
CA GLN A 23 -21.31 50.47 -24.57
C GLN A 23 -20.66 50.18 -25.92
N THR A 24 -21.33 50.55 -27.01
CA THR A 24 -20.76 50.55 -28.36
C THR A 24 -19.82 51.74 -28.52
N HIS A 25 -18.52 51.53 -28.42
CA HIS A 25 -17.54 52.55 -28.80
C HIS A 25 -17.42 52.62 -30.34
N ALA A 26 -17.73 53.80 -30.88
CA ALA A 26 -17.56 54.15 -32.28
C ALA A 26 -16.09 54.09 -32.71
N ARG A 27 -15.84 53.55 -33.91
CA ARG A 27 -14.53 53.53 -34.57
C ARG A 27 -14.11 54.94 -34.95
N ARG A 28 -12.91 55.36 -34.53
CA ARG A 28 -12.22 56.55 -35.07
C ARG A 28 -11.28 56.11 -36.21
N PRO A 29 -11.23 56.82 -37.35
CA PRO A 29 -10.19 56.60 -38.35
C PRO A 29 -8.90 57.27 -37.87
N VAL A 30 -7.80 56.51 -37.81
CA VAL A 30 -6.46 57.07 -37.62
C VAL A 30 -5.80 57.13 -38.98
N THR A 31 -5.79 58.32 -39.57
CA THR A 31 -4.87 58.69 -40.65
C THR A 31 -3.48 58.81 -40.05
N GLY A 32 -2.66 57.77 -40.23
CA GLY A 32 -1.27 57.72 -39.77
C GLY A 32 -0.35 57.40 -40.93
N SER A 33 0.49 58.38 -41.28
CA SER A 33 1.52 58.37 -42.33
C SER A 33 2.33 57.06 -42.37
N LEU A 34 2.46 56.47 -43.57
CA LEU A 34 3.35 55.34 -43.84
C LEU A 34 4.80 55.82 -43.74
N ASN A 35 5.41 55.60 -42.58
CA ASN A 35 6.83 55.80 -42.37
C ASN A 35 7.58 54.64 -43.06
N VAL A 36 8.03 54.87 -44.29
CA VAL A 36 8.86 53.95 -45.07
C VAL A 36 10.27 53.95 -44.48
N TYR A 37 10.48 53.17 -43.43
CA TYR A 37 11.83 52.84 -42.98
C TYR A 37 12.40 51.75 -43.89
N LYS A 38 13.33 52.20 -44.73
CA LYS A 38 14.25 51.44 -45.57
C LYS A 38 14.84 50.26 -44.78
N LEU A 39 14.36 49.04 -45.02
CA LEU A 39 14.98 47.83 -44.48
C LEU A 39 16.40 47.72 -45.05
N LYS A 40 17.41 47.94 -44.20
CA LYS A 40 18.79 47.49 -44.48
C LYS A 40 18.73 45.98 -44.66
N ARG A 41 19.11 45.50 -45.84
CA ARG A 41 19.40 44.08 -46.09
C ARG A 41 20.47 43.64 -45.11
N LEU A 42 20.07 42.93 -44.06
CA LEU A 42 21.00 42.17 -43.24
C LEU A 42 21.30 40.86 -43.95
N ASN A 43 22.58 40.53 -43.87
CA ASN A 43 23.27 39.58 -44.69
C ASN A 43 22.66 38.18 -44.68
N HIS A 44 22.81 37.54 -45.84
CA HIS A 44 22.57 36.15 -46.12
C HIS A 44 23.54 35.29 -45.29
N SER A 45 23.18 34.97 -44.05
CA SER A 45 23.71 33.79 -43.37
C SER A 45 22.69 32.67 -43.52
N GLU A 46 22.86 31.91 -44.59
CA GLU A 46 22.67 30.46 -44.61
C GLU A 46 21.61 29.92 -43.62
N ARG A 47 20.34 29.98 -44.03
CA ARG A 47 19.30 29.18 -43.41
C ARG A 47 19.58 27.73 -43.77
N GLN A 48 20.37 27.04 -42.94
CA GLN A 48 20.39 25.59 -42.97
C GLN A 48 18.94 25.10 -42.81
N PRO A 49 18.43 24.24 -43.70
CA PRO A 49 17.15 23.62 -43.46
C PRO A 49 17.30 22.82 -42.17
N LEU A 50 16.51 23.15 -41.15
CA LEU A 50 16.28 22.27 -40.02
C LEU A 50 15.68 20.99 -40.61
N GLN A 51 16.55 20.03 -40.91
CA GLN A 51 16.16 18.66 -41.14
C GLN A 51 15.57 18.20 -39.81
N HIS A 52 14.26 18.39 -39.65
CA HIS A 52 13.51 17.60 -38.70
C HIS A 52 13.71 16.16 -39.13
N ARG A 53 14.68 15.49 -38.50
CA ARG A 53 14.91 14.06 -38.61
C ARG A 53 13.63 13.41 -38.07
N PHE A 54 12.63 13.25 -38.93
CA PHE A 54 11.50 12.36 -38.74
C PHE A 54 12.01 10.93 -38.84
N GLY A 55 12.73 10.54 -37.80
CA GLY A 55 13.40 9.26 -37.66
C GLY A 55 13.67 8.97 -36.19
N ALA A 56 12.88 9.53 -35.27
CA ALA A 56 12.74 8.93 -33.96
C ALA A 56 11.98 7.62 -34.17
N ARG A 57 12.72 6.54 -34.44
CA ARG A 57 12.23 5.17 -34.28
C ARG A 57 11.49 5.16 -32.95
N ALA A 58 10.16 5.05 -32.99
CA ALA A 58 9.35 4.97 -31.78
C ALA A 58 9.90 3.79 -30.99
N GLN A 59 10.71 4.07 -29.97
CA GLN A 59 11.29 3.03 -29.14
C GLN A 59 10.09 2.42 -28.44
N GLN A 60 9.75 1.18 -28.80
CA GLN A 60 8.70 0.44 -28.12
C GLN A 60 9.14 0.33 -26.66
N ILE A 61 8.52 1.13 -25.79
CA ILE A 61 8.81 1.09 -24.37
C ILE A 61 8.34 -0.29 -23.90
N PRO A 62 9.23 -1.12 -23.35
CA PRO A 62 8.87 -2.46 -22.94
C PRO A 62 7.88 -2.38 -21.77
N TRP A 63 6.86 -3.23 -21.81
CA TRP A 63 5.93 -3.37 -20.71
C TRP A 63 6.64 -3.79 -19.41
N PRO A 64 6.13 -3.36 -18.24
CA PRO A 64 6.68 -3.79 -16.96
C PRO A 64 6.42 -5.28 -16.74
N LYS A 65 7.22 -5.90 -15.86
CA LYS A 65 6.95 -7.26 -15.40
C LYS A 65 5.66 -7.28 -14.58
N ILE A 66 4.68 -8.04 -15.04
CA ILE A 66 3.36 -8.12 -14.40
C ILE A 66 3.46 -9.03 -13.16
N PRO A 67 3.04 -8.56 -11.97
CA PRO A 67 3.01 -9.42 -10.79
C PRO A 67 1.92 -10.50 -10.96
N THR A 68 2.24 -11.74 -10.66
CA THR A 68 1.30 -12.87 -10.71
C THR A 68 0.19 -12.75 -9.67
N THR A 69 0.45 -12.08 -8.55
CA THR A 69 -0.50 -11.90 -7.46
C THR A 69 -0.65 -10.41 -7.15
N PRO A 70 -1.89 -9.88 -7.06
CA PRO A 70 -2.12 -8.46 -6.79
C PRO A 70 -1.58 -8.05 -5.41
N SER A 71 -1.38 -6.75 -5.21
CA SER A 71 -1.09 -6.20 -3.87
C SER A 71 -2.30 -6.35 -2.94
N LEU A 72 -2.07 -6.46 -1.62
CA LEU A 72 -3.16 -6.53 -0.64
C LEU A 72 -4.05 -5.28 -0.64
N LYS A 73 -3.46 -4.11 -0.94
CA LYS A 73 -4.15 -2.82 -1.00
C LYS A 73 -4.47 -2.39 -2.42
N ALA A 74 -4.38 -3.29 -3.40
CA ALA A 74 -4.69 -2.99 -4.78
C ALA A 74 -6.15 -2.51 -4.92
N PRO A 75 -6.40 -1.34 -5.55
CA PRO A 75 -7.74 -0.91 -5.89
C PRO A 75 -8.47 -1.95 -6.75
N ARG A 76 -9.77 -2.10 -6.51
CA ARG A 76 -10.64 -3.05 -7.23
C ARG A 76 -11.89 -2.34 -7.73
N ASP A 77 -12.37 -2.74 -8.90
CA ASP A 77 -13.62 -2.28 -9.50
C ASP A 77 -13.77 -0.73 -9.46
N GLU A 78 -14.78 -0.18 -8.77
CA GLU A 78 -15.00 1.26 -8.63
C GLU A 78 -13.90 2.01 -7.87
N ALA A 79 -13.08 1.32 -7.08
CA ALA A 79 -11.96 1.96 -6.40
C ALA A 79 -10.84 2.37 -7.38
N ILE A 80 -10.83 1.81 -8.59
CA ILE A 80 -9.90 2.20 -9.66
C ILE A 80 -10.35 3.56 -10.22
N ARG A 81 -9.50 4.58 -10.06
CA ARG A 81 -9.85 5.97 -10.41
C ARG A 81 -9.38 6.40 -11.80
N HIS A 82 -8.83 5.47 -12.58
CA HIS A 82 -8.22 5.77 -13.88
C HIS A 82 -9.26 5.72 -14.99
N GLN A 83 -9.26 6.71 -15.88
CA GLN A 83 -10.23 6.77 -16.98
C GLN A 83 -10.02 5.66 -18.01
N ARG A 84 -8.76 5.31 -18.27
CA ARG A 84 -8.34 4.27 -19.20
C ARG A 84 -7.40 3.30 -18.50
N VAL A 85 -7.54 2.03 -18.81
CA VAL A 85 -6.75 0.94 -18.23
C VAL A 85 -6.33 -0.03 -19.33
N HIS A 86 -5.19 -0.66 -19.15
CA HIS A 86 -4.75 -1.80 -19.95
C HIS A 86 -5.21 -3.09 -19.30
N LEU A 87 -5.75 -4.02 -20.10
CA LEU A 87 -6.17 -5.32 -19.60
C LEU A 87 -5.08 -6.35 -19.87
N VAL A 88 -4.76 -7.15 -18.85
CA VAL A 88 -3.93 -8.35 -18.99
C VAL A 88 -4.85 -9.50 -19.38
N GLU A 89 -4.59 -10.08 -20.54
CA GLU A 89 -5.31 -11.23 -21.07
C GLU A 89 -4.81 -12.54 -20.43
N GLU A 90 -5.45 -13.67 -20.74
CA GLU A 90 -5.12 -14.98 -20.16
C GLU A 90 -3.72 -15.48 -20.56
N ASP A 91 -3.26 -15.13 -21.77
CA ASP A 91 -1.93 -15.43 -22.30
C ASP A 91 -0.82 -14.56 -21.66
N GLY A 92 -1.19 -13.60 -20.81
CA GLY A 92 -0.28 -12.65 -20.17
C GLY A 92 0.10 -11.46 -21.06
N SER A 93 -0.49 -11.34 -22.25
CA SER A 93 -0.34 -10.16 -23.09
C SER A 93 -1.08 -8.96 -22.50
N ILE A 94 -0.62 -7.76 -22.83
CA ILE A 94 -1.23 -6.50 -22.38
C ILE A 94 -1.95 -5.88 -23.58
N GLY A 95 -3.27 -5.78 -23.47
CA GLY A 95 -4.12 -5.17 -24.47
C GLY A 95 -3.97 -3.65 -24.57
N PRO A 96 -4.61 -3.03 -25.57
CA PRO A 96 -4.63 -1.58 -25.71
C PRO A 96 -5.34 -0.90 -24.52
N ALA A 97 -5.12 0.40 -24.34
CA ALA A 97 -5.81 1.16 -23.31
C ALA A 97 -7.31 1.26 -23.64
N ILE A 98 -8.17 0.81 -22.73
CA ILE A 98 -9.63 0.77 -22.88
C ILE A 98 -10.28 1.60 -21.76
N PRO A 99 -11.41 2.30 -22.00
CA PRO A 99 -12.12 3.01 -20.95
C PRO A 99 -12.56 2.09 -19.79
N LEU A 100 -12.33 2.50 -18.55
CA LEU A 100 -12.64 1.70 -17.36
C LEU A 100 -14.11 1.25 -17.34
N ARG A 101 -15.04 2.16 -17.66
CA ARG A 101 -16.48 1.85 -17.73
C ARG A 101 -16.78 0.69 -18.68
N GLN A 102 -16.10 0.64 -19.82
CA GLN A 102 -16.28 -0.44 -20.79
C GLN A 102 -15.78 -1.77 -20.22
N VAL A 103 -14.64 -1.76 -19.53
CA VAL A 103 -14.08 -2.97 -18.91
C VAL A 103 -14.99 -3.51 -17.81
N LEU A 104 -15.50 -2.65 -16.93
CA LEU A 104 -16.42 -3.03 -15.84
C LEU A 104 -17.74 -3.64 -16.33
N GLY A 105 -18.11 -3.40 -17.60
CA GLY A 105 -19.29 -4.00 -18.23
C GLY A 105 -19.03 -5.32 -18.97
N ARG A 106 -17.78 -5.81 -19.04
CA ARG A 106 -17.42 -7.01 -19.82
C ARG A 106 -17.55 -8.32 -19.07
N PHE A 107 -17.66 -8.30 -17.74
CA PHE A 107 -17.63 -9.51 -16.91
C PHE A 107 -18.74 -9.51 -15.87
N ASP A 108 -19.10 -10.70 -15.39
CA ASP A 108 -20.04 -10.84 -14.28
C ASP A 108 -19.40 -10.36 -12.98
N ARG A 109 -19.94 -9.26 -12.46
CA ARG A 109 -19.47 -8.61 -11.23
C ARG A 109 -19.81 -9.41 -9.98
N THR A 110 -20.64 -10.45 -10.05
CA THR A 110 -20.93 -11.32 -8.90
C THR A 110 -19.77 -12.29 -8.65
N GLU A 111 -19.17 -12.83 -9.71
CA GLU A 111 -18.10 -13.84 -9.64
C GLU A 111 -16.70 -13.25 -9.82
N TYR A 112 -16.56 -12.21 -10.63
CA TYR A 112 -15.28 -11.61 -11.01
C TYR A 112 -15.14 -10.18 -10.49
N SER A 113 -13.89 -9.72 -10.43
CA SER A 113 -13.51 -8.36 -10.03
C SER A 113 -12.33 -7.91 -10.85
N LEU A 114 -12.34 -6.65 -11.27
CA LEU A 114 -11.21 -6.01 -11.92
C LEU A 114 -10.22 -5.55 -10.85
N VAL A 115 -8.98 -6.01 -10.92
CA VAL A 115 -7.94 -5.68 -9.95
C VAL A 115 -6.81 -4.92 -10.63
N GLU A 116 -6.43 -3.79 -10.05
CA GLU A 116 -5.26 -3.03 -10.47
C GLU A 116 -3.98 -3.74 -10.02
N LEU A 117 -3.18 -4.21 -10.99
CA LEU A 117 -1.91 -4.88 -10.71
C LEU A 117 -0.76 -3.88 -10.62
N ILE A 118 -0.77 -2.88 -11.50
CA ILE A 118 0.27 -1.86 -11.57
C ILE A 118 -0.39 -0.50 -11.73
N SER A 119 -0.02 0.44 -10.86
CA SER A 119 -0.45 1.82 -10.94
C SER A 119 0.15 2.55 -12.13
N PRO A 120 -0.51 3.60 -12.65
CA PRO A 120 -0.03 4.30 -13.83
C PRO A 120 1.36 4.89 -13.57
N SER A 121 2.20 4.84 -14.61
CA SER A 121 3.54 5.43 -14.65
C SER A 121 3.63 6.39 -15.83
N GLU A 122 4.75 7.11 -15.97
CA GLU A 122 5.00 8.00 -17.11
C GLU A 122 5.00 7.23 -18.45
N ASN A 123 5.39 5.97 -18.41
CA ASN A 123 5.58 5.12 -19.59
C ASN A 123 4.32 4.36 -20.02
N TYR A 124 3.41 4.07 -19.09
CA TYR A 124 2.24 3.23 -19.34
C TYR A 124 1.09 3.58 -18.39
N GLY A 125 -0.15 3.40 -18.88
CA GLY A 125 -1.35 3.55 -18.06
C GLY A 125 -1.49 2.44 -17.01
N SER A 126 -2.51 2.54 -16.16
CA SER A 126 -2.81 1.51 -15.16
C SER A 126 -3.05 0.15 -15.82
N ILE A 127 -2.43 -0.90 -15.29
CA ILE A 127 -2.53 -2.27 -15.81
C ILE A 127 -3.41 -3.07 -14.85
N CYS A 128 -4.51 -3.59 -15.37
CA CYS A 128 -5.53 -4.30 -14.61
C CYS A 128 -5.70 -5.73 -15.12
N LYS A 129 -6.16 -6.63 -14.25
CA LYS A 129 -6.51 -8.01 -14.60
C LYS A 129 -7.86 -8.36 -14.00
N ILE A 130 -8.70 -9.05 -14.77
CA ILE A 130 -9.95 -9.62 -14.27
C ILE A 130 -9.60 -10.90 -13.52
N MET A 131 -10.01 -10.99 -12.25
CA MET A 131 -9.74 -12.13 -11.38
C MET A 131 -11.03 -12.59 -10.71
N SER A 132 -11.16 -13.90 -10.46
CA SER A 132 -12.31 -14.42 -9.74
C SER A 132 -12.25 -14.01 -8.26
N LYS A 133 -13.37 -13.60 -7.69
CA LYS A 133 -13.47 -13.22 -6.28
C LYS A 133 -13.10 -14.37 -5.34
N ARG A 134 -13.35 -15.62 -5.75
CA ARG A 134 -12.94 -16.82 -5.02
C ARG A 134 -11.41 -16.89 -4.88
N THR A 135 -10.68 -16.78 -5.99
CA THR A 135 -9.21 -16.81 -5.97
C THR A 135 -8.62 -15.66 -5.17
N LEU A 136 -9.20 -14.46 -5.26
CA LEU A 136 -8.75 -13.31 -4.47
C LEU A 136 -8.92 -13.54 -2.96
N ARG A 137 -10.05 -14.10 -2.53
CA ARG A 137 -10.29 -14.46 -1.12
C ARG A 137 -9.32 -15.53 -0.63
N GLU A 138 -9.06 -16.55 -1.44
CA GLU A 138 -8.10 -17.62 -1.11
C GLU A 138 -6.67 -17.06 -0.98
N GLN A 139 -6.24 -16.20 -1.90
CA GLN A 139 -4.93 -15.54 -1.85
C GLN A 139 -4.80 -14.61 -0.63
N GLU A 140 -5.83 -13.83 -0.33
CA GLU A 140 -5.88 -12.96 0.84
C GLU A 140 -5.83 -13.77 2.14
N TYR A 141 -6.57 -14.87 2.21
CA TYR A 141 -6.57 -15.77 3.34
C TYR A 141 -5.20 -16.44 3.55
N ALA A 142 -4.60 -16.96 2.49
CA ALA A 142 -3.27 -17.56 2.53
C ALA A 142 -2.21 -16.57 3.02
N ARG A 143 -2.23 -15.33 2.51
CA ARG A 143 -1.34 -14.26 2.97
C ARG A 143 -1.59 -13.88 4.42
N SER A 144 -2.84 -13.84 4.87
CA SER A 144 -3.17 -13.51 6.27
C SER A 144 -2.62 -14.55 7.25
N ARG A 145 -2.49 -15.82 6.84
CA ARG A 145 -1.91 -16.88 7.66
C ARG A 145 -0.38 -16.81 7.75
N THR A 146 0.29 -16.36 6.70
CA THR A 146 1.76 -16.28 6.64
C THR A 146 2.33 -14.96 7.17
N SER A 147 1.60 -13.86 6.99
CA SER A 147 2.06 -12.51 7.34
C SER A 147 1.75 -12.05 8.76
N LYS A 148 0.82 -12.72 9.46
CA LYS A 148 0.58 -12.38 10.86
C LYS A 148 1.81 -12.80 11.69
N PRO A 149 2.54 -11.86 12.32
CA PRO A 149 3.63 -12.22 13.21
C PRO A 149 3.07 -13.13 14.29
N LYS A 150 3.57 -14.36 14.36
CA LYS A 150 3.16 -15.30 15.42
C LYS A 150 3.52 -14.64 16.75
N PRO A 151 2.57 -14.55 17.70
CA PRO A 151 2.85 -13.94 19.00
C PRO A 151 3.98 -14.71 19.69
N ALA A 152 4.83 -13.98 20.41
CA ALA A 152 5.87 -14.59 21.23
C ALA A 152 5.24 -15.52 22.27
N LYS A 153 5.90 -16.66 22.53
CA LYS A 153 5.48 -17.59 23.57
C LYS A 153 6.09 -17.17 24.89
N GLN A 154 5.24 -16.86 25.85
CA GLN A 154 5.65 -16.49 27.19
C GLN A 154 5.85 -17.75 28.05
N ILE A 155 7.00 -17.84 28.72
CA ILE A 155 7.30 -18.86 29.72
C ILE A 155 7.61 -18.13 31.03
N GLU A 156 6.86 -18.45 32.07
CA GLU A 156 7.07 -17.86 33.39
C GLU A 156 7.76 -18.84 34.32
N LEU A 157 8.80 -18.37 34.99
CA LEU A 157 9.58 -19.07 36.00
C LEU A 157 9.44 -18.37 37.35
N ASN A 158 9.39 -19.16 38.42
CA ASN A 158 9.54 -18.64 39.77
C ASN A 158 11.02 -18.63 40.15
N TRP A 159 11.48 -17.67 40.96
CA TRP A 159 12.86 -17.68 41.46
C TRP A 159 13.16 -18.89 42.37
N ALA A 160 12.17 -19.34 43.14
CA ALA A 160 12.26 -20.54 43.97
C ALA A 160 11.57 -21.72 43.24
N ILE A 161 12.06 -22.04 42.04
CA ILE A 161 11.58 -23.17 41.24
C ILE A 161 12.33 -24.45 41.64
N ASP A 162 11.62 -25.57 41.59
CA ASP A 162 12.21 -26.89 41.80
C ASP A 162 13.10 -27.29 40.61
N PRO A 163 14.23 -28.00 40.80
CA PRO A 163 15.10 -28.41 39.71
C PRO A 163 14.40 -29.17 38.58
N ASN A 164 13.44 -30.04 38.90
CA ASN A 164 12.71 -30.81 37.90
C ASN A 164 11.70 -29.95 37.11
N ASP A 165 11.04 -28.98 37.76
CA ASP A 165 10.17 -28.02 37.06
C ASP A 165 10.99 -27.06 36.19
N LEU A 166 12.18 -26.66 36.66
CA LEU A 166 13.11 -25.85 35.89
C LEU A 166 13.50 -26.55 34.58
N GLU A 167 13.91 -27.82 34.66
CA GLU A 167 14.28 -28.61 33.48
C GLU A 167 13.12 -28.71 32.47
N ASN A 168 11.91 -28.99 32.94
CA ASN A 168 10.72 -29.06 32.07
C ASN A 168 10.45 -27.73 31.35
N ARG A 169 10.63 -26.60 32.03
CA ARG A 169 10.45 -25.26 31.43
C ARG A 169 11.54 -24.91 30.43
N LEU A 170 12.77 -25.32 30.71
CA LEU A 170 13.91 -25.18 29.79
C LEU A 170 13.72 -26.04 28.53
N ASN A 171 13.26 -27.28 28.67
CA ASN A 171 12.91 -28.15 27.54
C ASN A 171 11.72 -27.59 26.74
N GLN A 172 10.73 -26.99 27.41
CA GLN A 172 9.64 -26.27 26.75
C GLN A 172 10.18 -25.09 25.91
N MET A 173 11.09 -24.29 26.47
CA MET A 173 11.75 -23.19 25.76
C MET A 173 12.50 -23.70 24.52
N GLU A 174 13.30 -24.75 24.66
CA GLU A 174 14.02 -25.40 23.56
C GLU A 174 13.06 -25.82 22.43
N SER A 175 11.95 -26.49 22.78
CA SER A 175 10.96 -26.93 21.81
C SER A 175 10.30 -25.78 21.02
N PHE A 176 10.20 -24.59 21.61
CA PHE A 176 9.64 -23.42 20.95
C PHE A 176 10.65 -22.78 20.00
N ILE A 177 11.91 -22.70 20.42
CA ILE A 177 13.00 -22.17 19.61
C ILE A 177 13.25 -23.08 18.41
N ALA A 178 13.26 -24.41 18.61
CA ALA A 178 13.38 -25.40 17.53
C ALA A 178 12.23 -25.29 16.50
N LYS A 179 11.03 -24.85 16.93
CA LYS A 179 9.88 -24.59 16.04
C LYS A 179 9.92 -23.21 15.36
N GLY A 180 11.02 -22.46 15.51
CA GLY A 180 11.19 -21.10 14.97
C GLY A 180 10.27 -20.07 15.63
N LYS A 181 9.81 -20.31 16.87
CA LYS A 181 8.98 -19.35 17.62
C LYS A 181 9.87 -18.44 18.45
N LYS A 182 9.42 -17.20 18.63
CA LYS A 182 10.02 -16.25 19.58
C LYS A 182 9.55 -16.60 20.99
N VAL A 183 10.45 -16.53 21.97
CA VAL A 183 10.14 -16.86 23.37
C VAL A 183 10.43 -15.66 24.25
N GLU A 184 9.50 -15.34 25.14
CA GLU A 184 9.68 -14.37 26.22
C GLU A 184 9.74 -15.15 27.54
N LEU A 185 10.91 -15.21 28.16
CA LEU A 185 11.13 -15.90 29.42
C LEU A 185 11.12 -14.89 30.56
N ILE A 186 10.24 -15.09 31.54
CA ILE A 186 10.04 -14.16 32.65
C ILE A 186 10.31 -14.87 33.98
N LEU A 187 11.28 -14.37 34.75
CA LEU A 187 11.52 -14.79 36.13
C LEU A 187 10.85 -13.81 37.08
N THR A 188 9.95 -14.31 37.93
CA THR A 188 9.20 -13.51 38.89
C THR A 188 9.18 -14.15 40.27
N SER A 189 8.97 -13.35 41.32
CA SER A 189 8.61 -13.86 42.64
C SER A 189 7.09 -13.83 42.81
N LYS A 190 6.47 -14.99 43.03
CA LYS A 190 5.03 -15.05 43.31
C LYS A 190 4.77 -14.69 44.77
N ALA A 191 3.89 -13.72 45.03
CA ALA A 191 3.63 -13.17 46.36
C ALA A 191 3.23 -14.21 47.43
N ARG A 192 2.55 -15.29 47.04
CA ARG A 192 2.10 -16.37 47.95
C ARG A 192 3.01 -17.61 47.95
N LYS A 193 4.14 -17.58 47.25
CA LYS A 193 5.09 -18.72 47.21
C LYS A 193 6.35 -18.41 48.00
N ARG A 194 7.13 -19.45 48.31
CA ARG A 194 8.46 -19.33 48.93
C ARG A 194 9.29 -18.29 48.17
N LYS A 195 9.88 -17.35 48.90
CA LYS A 195 10.86 -16.41 48.36
C LYS A 195 12.19 -17.13 48.19
N ALA A 196 12.82 -16.96 47.03
CA ALA A 196 14.16 -17.48 46.81
C ALA A 196 15.18 -16.68 47.61
N THR A 197 16.20 -17.36 48.10
CA THR A 197 17.41 -16.69 48.60
C THR A 197 18.25 -16.22 47.40
N GLU A 198 19.08 -15.20 47.59
CA GLU A 198 20.00 -14.70 46.56
C GLU A 198 20.84 -15.80 45.85
N PRO A 199 21.47 -16.78 46.53
CA PRO A 199 22.23 -17.84 45.86
C PRO A 199 21.34 -18.76 45.01
N GLU A 200 20.11 -19.05 45.44
CA GLU A 200 19.18 -19.88 44.67
C GLU A 200 18.76 -19.15 43.37
N ALA A 201 18.51 -17.84 43.46
CA ALA A 201 18.16 -17.03 42.31
C ALA A 201 19.32 -16.91 41.32
N GLN A 202 20.56 -16.76 41.81
CA GLN A 202 21.75 -16.75 40.97
C GLN A 202 21.96 -18.10 40.27
N LYS A 203 21.75 -19.22 40.97
CA LYS A 203 21.84 -20.57 40.38
C LYS A 203 20.81 -20.75 39.27
N THR A 204 19.56 -20.33 39.50
CA THR A 204 18.49 -20.39 38.49
C THR A 204 18.83 -19.54 37.26
N LEU A 205 19.35 -18.32 37.48
CA LEU A 205 19.76 -17.42 36.40
C LEU A 205 20.92 -18.00 35.59
N ALA A 206 21.90 -18.64 36.25
CA ALA A 206 23.03 -19.29 35.61
C ALA A 206 22.57 -20.45 34.71
N ALA A 207 21.72 -21.35 35.24
CA ALA A 207 21.17 -22.47 34.48
C ALA A 207 20.37 -22.02 33.24
N VAL A 208 19.59 -20.95 33.37
CA VAL A 208 18.87 -20.35 32.22
C VAL A 208 19.86 -19.83 31.17
N LYS A 209 20.91 -19.11 31.57
CA LYS A 209 21.92 -18.58 30.64
C LYS A 209 22.69 -19.68 29.93
N GLU A 210 23.08 -20.73 30.65
CA GLU A 210 23.76 -21.89 30.11
C GLU A 210 22.89 -22.58 29.05
N LYS A 211 21.61 -22.84 29.36
CA LYS A 211 20.69 -23.46 28.41
C LYS A 211 20.45 -22.59 27.17
N ILE A 212 20.39 -21.27 27.32
CA ILE A 212 20.30 -20.34 26.18
C ILE A 212 21.52 -20.47 25.25
N GLN A 213 22.72 -20.62 25.84
CA GLN A 213 23.95 -20.82 25.09
C GLN A 213 23.99 -22.19 24.40
N GLU A 214 23.57 -23.25 25.09
CA GLU A 214 23.48 -24.62 24.54
C GLU A 214 22.57 -24.70 23.31
N ILE A 215 21.39 -24.08 23.38
CA ILE A 215 20.42 -24.05 22.26
C ILE A 215 20.90 -23.10 21.14
N GLY A 216 21.91 -22.27 21.38
CA GLY A 216 22.36 -21.25 20.43
C GLY A 216 21.33 -20.15 20.20
N ALA A 217 20.49 -19.86 21.20
CA ALA A 217 19.45 -18.83 21.09
C ALA A 217 20.04 -17.42 21.17
N ILE A 218 19.57 -16.52 20.32
CA ILE A 218 20.00 -15.12 20.27
C ILE A 218 19.03 -14.28 21.09
N GLN A 219 19.57 -13.38 21.93
CA GLN A 219 18.75 -12.38 22.62
C GLN A 219 18.34 -11.28 21.62
N SER A 220 17.04 -11.15 21.35
CA SER A 220 16.52 -10.13 20.43
C SER A 220 16.42 -8.75 21.09
N LYS A 221 16.35 -8.69 22.41
CA LYS A 221 16.44 -7.47 23.22
C LYS A 221 17.38 -7.70 24.39
N LYS A 222 17.97 -6.62 24.90
CA LYS A 222 18.75 -6.68 26.14
C LYS A 222 17.89 -7.23 27.28
N MET A 223 18.48 -8.08 28.12
CA MET A 223 17.87 -8.55 29.37
C MET A 223 17.35 -7.36 30.17
N GLN A 224 16.10 -7.43 30.62
CA GLN A 224 15.48 -6.39 31.43
C GLN A 224 15.27 -6.89 32.85
N GLY A 225 15.36 -5.98 33.83
CA GLY A 225 14.92 -6.23 35.19
C GLY A 225 16.02 -6.43 36.23
N ARG A 226 15.60 -6.79 37.45
CA ARG A 226 16.46 -6.90 38.65
C ARG A 226 16.33 -8.29 39.26
N LEU A 227 17.46 -8.85 39.70
CA LEU A 227 17.53 -10.12 40.43
C LEU A 227 16.56 -10.12 41.62
N LEU A 228 15.92 -11.26 41.89
CA LEU A 228 14.86 -11.47 42.91
C LEU A 228 13.54 -10.70 42.67
N GLY A 229 13.53 -9.72 41.77
CA GLY A 229 12.34 -9.00 41.33
C GLY A 229 11.74 -9.66 40.09
N HIS A 230 11.76 -8.91 39.00
CA HIS A 230 11.26 -9.32 37.69
C HIS A 230 12.42 -9.27 36.71
N VAL A 231 12.73 -10.37 36.03
CA VAL A 231 13.75 -10.44 34.96
C VAL A 231 13.13 -11.01 33.70
N GLN A 232 13.41 -10.41 32.55
CA GLN A 232 12.91 -10.84 31.25
C GLN A 232 14.02 -11.10 30.24
N PHE A 233 13.88 -12.18 29.50
CA PHE A 233 14.68 -12.50 28.31
C PHE A 233 13.77 -12.57 27.08
N PHE A 234 14.21 -11.96 26.00
CA PHE A 234 13.58 -12.08 24.69
C PHE A 234 14.51 -12.91 23.80
N LEU A 235 14.07 -14.12 23.45
CA LEU A 235 14.89 -15.14 22.80
C LEU A 235 14.33 -15.47 21.42
N GLU A 236 15.23 -15.60 20.45
CA GLU A 236 14.95 -16.04 19.09
C GLU A 236 15.96 -17.12 18.67
N GLY A 237 15.54 -18.08 17.85
CA GLY A 237 16.47 -19.05 17.27
C GLY A 237 17.47 -18.38 16.35
N LYS A 238 18.70 -18.90 16.30
CA LYS A 238 19.70 -18.49 15.30
C LYS A 238 19.14 -18.80 13.91
N LYS A 239 19.08 -17.77 13.06
CA LYS A 239 18.68 -17.90 11.65
C LYS A 239 19.76 -18.62 10.85
#